data_AF-A0AAV2ZZE7-F1
#
_entry.id   AF-A0AAV2ZZE7-F1
#
_cell.length_a   1.000
_cell.length_b   1.000
_cell.length_c   1.000
_cell.angle_alpha   90.00
_cell.angle_beta   90.00
_cell.angle_gamma   90.00
#
_symmetry.space_group_name_H-M   'P 1'
#
loop_
_entity.id
_entity.type
_entity.pdbx_description
1 polymer ?
#
loop_
_entity_poly.entity_id
_entity_poly.type
_entity_poly.pdbx_seq_one_letter_code
_entity_poly.pdbx_strand_id
1 'polypeptide(L)' 'MPGMDGQPVVISKQAEELINGVPTQVVCSAFTDHILVVVTQYGKFGTLVSVTPNMVTNDLGKPNLTTKVLLGSDE' A
#
# COMPACT_ATOMS: atom_id res chain seq x y z
N MET A 1 0.09 -18.97 -7.14
CA MET A 1 -0.81 -20.14 -7.34
C MET A 1 -2.20 -19.68 -6.92
N PRO A 2 -3.26 -19.83 -7.72
CA PRO A 2 -4.64 -19.56 -7.27
C PRO A 2 -5.02 -20.54 -6.15
N GLY A 3 -5.94 -20.16 -5.26
CA GLY A 3 -6.53 -21.11 -4.31
C GLY A 3 -7.28 -22.20 -5.07
N MET A 4 -7.32 -23.42 -4.52
CA MET A 4 -7.80 -24.64 -5.19
C MET A 4 -9.23 -24.57 -5.77
N ASP A 5 -10.01 -23.51 -5.51
CA ASP A 5 -11.38 -23.34 -6.00
C ASP A 5 -11.64 -21.95 -6.64
N GLY A 6 -10.59 -21.29 -7.15
CA GLY A 6 -10.72 -19.95 -7.75
C GLY A 6 -10.91 -18.82 -6.74
N GLN A 7 -10.86 -19.13 -5.45
CA GLN A 7 -10.84 -18.13 -4.40
C GLN A 7 -9.50 -17.37 -4.38
N PRO A 8 -9.53 -16.04 -4.19
CA PRO A 8 -8.32 -15.26 -4.08
C PRO A 8 -7.52 -15.70 -2.86
N VAL A 9 -6.22 -15.91 -3.07
CA VAL A 9 -5.29 -16.36 -2.02
C VAL A 9 -5.06 -15.29 -0.95
N VAL A 10 -5.36 -14.04 -1.27
CA VAL A 10 -5.18 -12.89 -0.38
C VAL A 10 -6.46 -12.06 -0.35
N ILE A 11 -6.75 -11.47 0.81
CA ILE A 11 -7.87 -10.54 0.95
C ILE A 11 -7.47 -9.25 0.24
N SER A 12 -8.25 -8.86 -0.76
CA SER A 12 -8.05 -7.61 -1.49
C SER A 12 -9.37 -6.85 -1.60
N LYS A 13 -9.29 -5.53 -1.44
CA LYS A 13 -10.40 -4.60 -1.65
C LYS A 13 -9.94 -3.49 -2.58
N GLN A 14 -10.85 -3.02 -3.43
CA GLN A 14 -10.61 -1.91 -4.33
C GLN A 14 -11.76 -0.91 -4.29
N ALA A 15 -11.43 0.36 -4.49
CA ALA A 15 -12.38 1.46 -4.59
C ALA A 15 -11.88 2.48 -5.61
N GLU A 16 -12.81 3.20 -6.23
CA GLU A 16 -12.51 4.35 -7.09
C GLU A 16 -13.33 5.54 -6.60
N GLU A 17 -12.68 6.69 -6.44
CA GLU A 17 -13.30 7.89 -5.91
C GLU A 17 -12.69 9.14 -6.55
N LEU A 18 -13.47 10.22 -6.63
CA LEU A 18 -12.98 11.53 -7.06
C LEU A 18 -12.32 12.24 -5.88
N ILE A 19 -10.98 12.29 -5.87
CA ILE A 19 -10.20 13.01 -4.86
C ILE A 19 -9.75 14.33 -5.47
N ASN A 20 -10.28 15.44 -4.95
CA ASN A 20 -9.99 16.80 -5.45
C ASN A 20 -10.22 16.94 -6.97
N GLY A 21 -11.26 16.29 -7.51
CA GLY A 21 -11.60 16.32 -8.94
C GLY A 21 -10.78 15.35 -9.81
N VAL A 22 -9.88 14.55 -9.23
CA VAL A 22 -9.08 13.56 -9.95
C VAL A 22 -9.59 12.15 -9.66
N PRO A 23 -10.00 11.37 -10.69
CA PRO A 23 -10.33 9.96 -10.52
C PRO A 23 -9.13 9.20 -9.92
N THR A 24 -9.34 8.64 -8.73
CA THR A 24 -8.29 7.97 -7.96
C THR A 24 -8.75 6.57 -7.64
N GLN A 25 -7.95 5.59 -8.05
CA GLN A 25 -8.19 4.18 -7.74
C GLN A 25 -7.29 3.75 -6.59
N VAL A 26 -7.87 3.06 -5.62
CA VAL A 26 -7.20 2.53 -4.45
C VAL A 26 -7.40 1.02 -4.39
N VAL A 27 -6.31 0.28 -4.21
CA VAL A 27 -6.35 -1.17 -3.96
C VAL A 27 -5.58 -1.46 -2.68
N CYS A 28 -6.20 -2.19 -1.76
CA CYS A 28 -5.60 -2.64 -0.52
C CYS A 28 -5.61 -4.17 -0.46
N SER A 29 -4.43 -4.79 -0.46
CA SER A 29 -4.26 -6.23 -0.35
C SER A 29 -3.52 -6.60 0.92
N ALA A 30 -4.08 -7.49 1.72
CA ALA A 30 -3.51 -7.96 2.97
C ALA A 30 -2.74 -9.27 2.76
N PHE A 31 -1.44 -9.23 3.01
CA PHE A 31 -0.55 -10.38 3.11
C PHE A 31 -0.24 -10.67 4.59
N THR A 32 0.45 -11.77 4.86
CA THR A 32 0.77 -12.20 6.24
C THR A 32 1.58 -11.17 7.01
N ASP A 33 2.53 -10.50 6.37
CA ASP A 33 3.50 -9.60 6.98
C ASP A 33 3.47 -8.18 6.40
N HIS A 34 2.73 -7.95 5.32
CA HIS A 34 2.63 -6.67 4.64
C HIS A 34 1.20 -6.36 4.21
N ILE A 35 0.88 -5.07 4.11
CA ILE A 35 -0.29 -4.59 3.39
C ILE A 35 0.21 -3.84 2.17
N LEU A 36 -0.21 -4.27 0.99
CA LEU A 36 0.05 -3.55 -0.25
C LEU A 36 -1.09 -2.54 -0.46
N VAL A 37 -0.74 -1.25 -0.47
CA VAL A 37 -1.66 -0.17 -0.80
C VAL A 37 -1.20 0.44 -2.11
N VAL A 38 -2.04 0.36 -3.13
CA VAL A 38 -1.83 1.01 -4.43
C VAL A 38 -2.77 2.20 -4.49
N VAL A 39 -2.23 3.39 -4.70
CA VAL A 39 -2.99 4.61 -4.98
C VAL A 39 -2.55 5.12 -6.34
N THR A 40 -3.42 5.02 -7.33
CA THR A 40 -3.10 5.41 -8.70
C THR A 40 -4.08 6.47 -9.21
N GLN A 41 -3.52 7.44 -9.91
CA GLN A 41 -4.24 8.44 -10.69
C GLN A 41 -3.71 8.37 -12.12
N TYR A 42 -4.57 8.63 -13.11
CA TYR A 42 -4.20 8.65 -14.52
C TYR A 42 -3.54 7.36 -15.05
N GLY A 43 -3.78 6.22 -14.39
CA GLY A 43 -3.20 4.91 -14.77
C GLY A 43 -1.69 4.80 -14.56
N LYS A 44 -1.08 5.70 -13.79
CA LYS A 44 0.36 5.63 -13.46
C LYS A 44 0.59 4.83 -12.19
N PHE A 45 1.62 3.99 -12.17
CA PHE A 45 2.00 3.28 -10.95
C PHE A 45 2.64 4.20 -9.90
N GLY A 46 3.32 5.28 -10.32
CA GLY A 46 3.93 6.25 -9.42
C GLY A 46 5.19 5.72 -8.73
N THR A 47 5.44 6.21 -7.52
CA THR A 47 6.57 5.83 -6.66
C THR A 47 6.18 4.68 -5.75
N LEU A 48 7.03 3.65 -5.64
CA LEU A 48 6.84 2.55 -4.70
C LEU A 48 7.62 2.83 -3.43
N VAL A 49 6.93 2.88 -2.29
CA VAL A 49 7.53 3.16 -0.98
C VAL A 49 7.27 2.01 -0.03
N SER A 50 8.33 1.47 0.59
CA SER A 50 8.23 0.54 1.71
C SER A 50 8.14 1.32 3.01
N VAL A 51 7.12 1.03 3.81
CA VAL A 51 6.95 1.63 5.14
C VAL A 51 7.03 0.51 6.17
N THR A 52 7.97 0.62 7.11
CA THR A 52 8.20 -0.40 8.13
C THR A 52 8.24 0.25 9.51
N PRO A 53 7.54 -0.28 10.52
CA PRO A 53 7.64 0.21 11.88
C PRO A 53 9.06 -0.02 12.43
N ASN A 54 9.67 1.04 12.92
CA ASN A 54 10.93 1.03 13.62
C ASN A 54 10.70 0.52 15.05
N MET A 55 11.60 -0.35 15.52
CA MET A 55 11.55 -0.93 16.87
C MET A 55 11.83 0.11 17.97
N VAL A 56 12.43 1.26 17.62
CA VAL A 56 12.71 2.36 18.55
C VAL A 56 11.50 3.29 18.63
N THR A 57 10.68 3.13 19.66
CA THR A 57 9.54 4.01 19.96
C THR A 57 10.03 5.26 20.68
N ASN A 58 9.80 6.45 20.12
CA ASN A 58 10.14 7.71 20.80
C ASN A 58 8.96 8.24 21.64
N ASP A 59 7.73 7.84 21.30
CA ASP A 59 6.51 8.23 22.00
C ASP A 59 5.68 7.00 22.40
N LEU A 60 5.09 7.06 23.60
CA LEU A 60 4.37 5.99 24.27
C LEU A 60 3.05 5.67 23.52
N GLY A 61 3.12 4.83 22.47
CA GLY A 61 1.93 4.25 21.82
C GLY A 61 1.96 4.11 20.30
N LYS A 62 2.93 4.70 19.58
CA LYS A 62 3.07 4.51 18.12
C LYS A 62 4.53 4.25 17.73
N PRO A 63 4.83 3.18 16.96
CA PRO A 63 6.18 2.98 16.44
C PRO A 63 6.53 4.11 15.47
N ASN A 64 7.79 4.57 15.51
CA ASN A 64 8.32 5.42 14.44
C ASN A 64 8.26 4.65 13.12
N LEU A 65 8.01 5.31 11.99
CA LEU A 65 7.95 4.65 10.68
C LEU A 65 9.22 4.95 9.88
N THR A 66 9.84 3.93 9.33
CA THR A 66 10.92 4.07 8.34
C THR A 66 10.32 3.95 6.95
N THR A 67 10.57 4.94 6.10
CA THR A 67 10.17 4.96 4.70
C THR A 67 11.38 4.73 3.80
N LYS A 68 11.26 3.84 2.82
CA LYS A 68 12.29 3.60 1.81
C LYS A 68 11.66 3.60 0.42
N VAL A 69 12.11 4.50 -0.45
CA VAL A 69 11.73 4.47 -1.86
C VAL A 69 12.39 3.26 -2.53
N LEU A 70 11.56 2.41 -3.14
CA LEU A 70 12.00 1.20 -3.84
C LEU A 70 12.07 1.43 -5.35
N LEU A 71 11.16 2.24 -5.90
CA LEU A 71 11.08 2.60 -7.32
C LEU A 71 10.51 4.01 -7.45
N GLY A 72 11.01 4.77 -8.44
CA GLY A 72 10.64 6.17 -8.65
C GLY A 72 11.70 7.13 -8.11
N SER A 73 11.38 8.42 -8.08
CA SER A 73 12.28 9.44 -7.54
C SER A 73 12.23 9.44 -6.02
N ASP A 74 13.40 9.45 -5.40
CA ASP A 74 13.62 9.70 -3.97
C ASP A 74 13.99 11.18 -3.84
N GLU A 75 12.99 12.04 -3.73
CA GLU A 75 13.14 13.49 -3.51
C GLU A 75 12.68 13.87 -2.11
#